data_AF-A0A8S3AJL2-F1
#
_entry.id   AF-A0A8S3AJL2-F1
#
_cell.length_a   1.000
_cell.length_b   1.000
_cell.length_c   1.000
_cell.angle_alpha   90.00
_cell.angle_beta   90.00
_cell.angle_gamma   90.00
#
_symmetry.space_group_name_H-M   'P 1'
#
loop_
_entity.id
_entity.type
_entity.pdbx_description
1 polymer ?
#
loop_
_entity_poly.entity_id
_entity_poly.type
_entity_poly.pdbx_seq_one_letter_code
_entity_poly.pdbx_strand_id
1 'polypeptide(L)' 'YNKLFDTHKPVIASNVKPHEIKTIDHPPPTSKAYYSTPHKQEAMHQIIQELLQSGLIRKSYSNYAAPA' A
#
# COMPACT_ATOMS: atom_id res chain seq x y z
N TYR A 1 6.22 -8.64 21.12
CA TYR A 1 5.40 -8.32 19.95
C TYR A 1 5.70 -6.88 19.53
N ASN A 2 6.56 -6.67 18.53
CA ASN A 2 6.90 -5.34 18.03
C ASN A 2 5.94 -5.00 16.88
N LYS A 3 5.03 -4.05 17.09
CA LYS A 3 4.18 -3.52 16.00
C LYS A 3 5.08 -2.80 15.00
N LEU A 4 5.02 -3.20 13.72
CA LEU A 4 5.85 -2.66 12.64
C LEU A 4 5.47 -1.22 12.28
N PHE A 5 4.22 -0.82 12.56
CA PHE A 5 3.70 0.53 12.30
C PHE A 5 2.86 1.00 13.50
N ASP A 6 3.06 2.26 13.92
CA ASP A 6 2.22 2.92 14.93
C ASP A 6 1.01 3.54 14.23
N THR A 7 -0.10 2.79 14.20
CA THR A 7 -1.37 3.21 13.59
C THR A 7 -2.21 4.13 14.47
N HIS A 8 -1.78 4.37 15.72
CA HIS A 8 -2.49 5.26 16.67
C HIS A 8 -2.05 6.72 16.54
N LYS A 9 -1.00 7.02 15.78
CA LYS A 9 -0.60 8.38 15.41
C LYS A 9 -1.00 8.64 13.96
N PRO A 10 -1.83 9.64 13.66
CA PRO A 10 -2.04 10.05 12.28
C PRO A 10 -0.73 10.62 11.73
N VAL A 11 -0.04 9.87 10.88
CA VAL A 11 1.22 10.27 10.22
C VAL A 11 0.95 11.16 8.99
N ILE A 12 -0.31 11.31 8.58
CA ILE A 12 -0.68 12.14 7.44
C ILE A 12 -0.64 13.60 7.87
N ALA A 13 0.55 14.20 7.81
CA ALA A 13 0.71 15.62 7.99
C ALA A 13 -0.05 16.35 6.87
N SER A 14 -1.08 17.12 7.24
CA SER A 14 -1.96 17.83 6.31
C SER A 14 -1.26 18.97 5.54
N ASN A 15 -0.10 19.41 6.01
CA ASN A 15 0.66 20.55 5.48
C ASN A 15 2.00 20.15 4.86
N VAL A 16 2.16 18.90 4.41
CA VAL A 16 3.40 18.43 3.78
C VAL A 16 3.22 18.36 2.26
N LYS A 17 4.22 18.90 1.54
CA LYS A 17 4.28 18.78 0.07
C LYS A 17 4.24 17.28 -0.30
N PRO A 18 3.29 16.82 -1.12
CA PRO A 18 3.24 15.44 -1.55
C PRO A 18 4.56 14.99 -2.17
N HIS A 19 4.97 13.75 -1.92
CA HIS A 19 6.14 13.18 -2.58
C HIS A 19 5.89 13.07 -4.08
N GLU A 20 6.78 13.67 -4.87
CA GLU A 20 6.70 13.66 -6.33
C GLU A 20 7.54 12.50 -6.87
N ILE A 21 6.91 11.58 -7.60
CA ILE A 21 7.57 10.44 -8.23
C ILE A 21 7.75 10.76 -9.71
N LYS A 22 8.98 10.89 -10.18
CA LYS A 22 9.31 11.10 -11.59
C LYS A 22 9.54 9.77 -12.29
N THR A 23 8.72 9.48 -13.29
CA THR A 23 8.88 8.28 -14.12
C THR A 23 9.84 8.56 -15.28
N ILE A 24 10.64 7.56 -15.64
CA ILE A 24 11.31 7.54 -16.95
C ILE A 24 10.30 7.22 -18.05
N ASP A 25 10.66 7.42 -19.31
CA ASP A 25 9.82 7.06 -20.47
C ASP A 25 9.82 5.55 -20.70
N HIS A 26 9.20 4.82 -19.77
CA HIS A 26 8.99 3.38 -19.81
C HIS A 26 7.63 3.07 -19.19
N PRO A 27 6.87 2.10 -19.73
CA PRO A 27 5.59 1.73 -19.14
C PRO A 27 5.77 1.25 -17.69
N PRO A 28 4.93 1.72 -16.75
CA PRO A 28 4.96 1.21 -15.38
C PRO A 28 4.48 -0.25 -15.33
N PRO A 29 4.83 -0.99 -14.25
CA PRO A 29 4.55 -2.42 -14.17
C PRO A 29 3.05 -2.73 -14.16
N THR A 30 2.69 -3.83 -14.83
CA THR A 30 1.34 -4.42 -14.84
C THR A 30 1.42 -5.89 -14.41
N SER A 31 2.23 -6.18 -13.39
CA SER A 31 2.56 -7.54 -12.98
C SER A 31 1.44 -8.17 -12.15
N LYS A 32 1.28 -9.49 -12.27
CA LYS A 32 0.39 -10.27 -11.40
C LYS A 32 0.97 -10.38 -9.99
N ALA A 33 0.10 -10.45 -8.98
CA ALA A 33 0.51 -10.69 -7.59
C ALA A 33 1.29 -12.01 -7.43
N TYR A 34 2.17 -12.08 -6.43
CA TYR A 34 2.88 -13.31 -6.15
C TYR A 34 1.96 -14.38 -5.59
N TYR A 35 2.34 -15.64 -5.82
CA TYR A 35 1.67 -16.74 -5.14
C TYR A 35 1.89 -16.63 -3.63
N SER A 36 0.79 -16.75 -2.89
CA SER A 36 0.77 -16.70 -1.43
C SER A 36 -0.11 -17.83 -0.91
N THR A 37 0.27 -18.41 0.22
CA THR A 37 -0.56 -19.41 0.91
C THR A 37 -1.80 -18.74 1.50
N PRO A 38 -2.91 -19.47 1.72
CA PRO A 38 -4.13 -18.89 2.28
C PRO A 38 -3.91 -18.13 3.59
N HIS A 39 -3.07 -18.66 4.48
CA HIS A 39 -2.70 -17.98 5.73
C HIS A 39 -2.01 -16.63 5.51
N LYS A 40 -1.12 -16.53 4.52
CA LYS A 40 -0.46 -15.27 4.15
C LYS A 40 -1.44 -14.28 3.52
N GLN A 41 -2.39 -14.77 2.74
CA GLN A 41 -3.44 -13.94 2.14
C GLN A 41 -4.34 -13.33 3.22
N GLU A 42 -4.70 -14.10 4.24
CA GLU A 42 -5.50 -13.62 5.36
C GLU A 42 -4.75 -12.56 6.18
N ALA A 43 -3.49 -12.80 6.53
CA ALA A 43 -2.66 -11.83 7.24
C ALA A 43 -2.49 -10.54 6.42
N MET A 44 -2.25 -10.66 5.11
CA MET A 44 -2.16 -9.53 4.19
C MET A 44 -3.49 -8.75 4.11
N HIS A 45 -4.62 -9.45 4.11
CA HIS A 45 -5.93 -8.80 4.12
C HIS A 45 -6.14 -7.96 5.38
N GLN A 46 -5.77 -8.48 6.56
CA GLN A 46 -5.86 -7.74 7.83
C GLN A 46 -5.02 -6.46 7.80
N ILE A 47 -3.77 -6.55 7.32
CA ILE A 47 -2.89 -5.38 7.13
C ILE A 47 -3.53 -4.36 6.19
N ILE A 48 -4.09 -4.80 5.07
CA ILE A 48 -4.76 -3.91 4.10
C ILE A 48 -5.96 -3.19 4.73
N GLN A 49 -6.76 -3.86 5.56
CA GLN A 49 -7.89 -3.22 6.25
C GLN A 49 -7.42 -2.14 7.23
N GLU A 50 -6.38 -2.40 8.02
CA GLU A 50 -5.81 -1.41 8.93
C GLU A 50 -5.27 -0.17 8.19
N LEU A 51 -4.61 -0.38 7.04
CA LEU A 51 -4.09 0.70 6.20
C LEU A 51 -5.21 1.51 5.52
N LEU A 52 -6.30 0.86 5.11
CA LEU A 52 -7.49 1.54 4.57
C LEU A 52 -8.18 2.38 5.65
N GLN A 53 -8.37 1.82 6.85
CA GLN A 53 -9.01 2.50 7.97
C GLN A 53 -8.21 3.71 8.46
N SER A 54 -6.89 3.62 8.46
CA SER A 54 -5.99 4.73 8.79
C SER A 54 -5.83 5.77 7.68
N GLY A 55 -6.38 5.53 6.49
CA GLY A 55 -6.30 6.44 5.35
C GLY A 55 -4.93 6.49 4.67
N LEU A 56 -4.02 5.55 5.00
CA LEU A 56 -2.68 5.46 4.41
C LEU A 56 -2.71 4.94 2.97
N ILE A 57 -3.71 4.11 2.64
CA ILE A 57 -3.98 3.65 1.27
C ILE A 57 -5.45 3.87 0.92
N ARG A 58 -5.77 3.84 -0.37
CA ARG A 58 -7.14 3.91 -0.89
C ARG A 58 -7.32 2.96 -2.06
N LYS A 59 -8.59 2.61 -2.37
CA LYS A 59 -8.92 1.90 -3.61
C LYS A 59 -8.44 2.72 -4.81
N SER A 60 -7.73 2.07 -5.72
CA SER A 60 -7.25 2.67 -6.96
C SER A 60 -8.06 2.17 -8.15
N TYR A 61 -8.10 2.99 -9.20
CA TYR A 61 -8.59 2.63 -10.54
C TYR A 61 -7.42 2.60 -11.53
N SER A 62 -6.22 2.28 -11.04
CA SER A 62 -4.98 2.28 -11.82
C SER A 62 -4.94 1.07 -12.75
N ASN A 63 -4.51 1.29 -14.00
CA ASN A 63 -4.21 0.21 -14.94
C ASN A 63 -2.88 -0.50 -14.64
N TYR A 64 -2.12 0.00 -13.65
CA TYR A 64 -0.79 -0.46 -13.28
C TYR A 64 -0.78 -1.06 -11.88
N ALA A 65 0.01 -2.11 -11.70
CA ALA A 65 0.17 -2.86 -10.46
C ALA A 65 1.60 -3.41 -10.34
N ALA A 66 2.20 -3.22 -9.16
CA ALA A 66 3.39 -3.95 -8.75
C ALA A 66 2.95 -5.19 -7.96
N PRO A 67 3.70 -6.30 -8.06
CA PRO A 67 3.34 -7.52 -7.33
C PRO A 67 3.55 -7.30 -5.82
N ALA A 68 2.62 -7.83 -5.03
CA ALA A 68 2.72 -7.95 -3.57
C ALA A 68 2.89 -9.42 -3.19
#